data_AF-A0A7X7F9X0-F1
#
_entry.id   AF-A0A7X7F9X0-F1
#
_cell.length_a   1.000
_cell.length_b   1.000
_cell.length_c   1.000
_cell.angle_alpha   90.00
_cell.angle_beta   90.00
_cell.angle_gamma   90.00
#
_symmetry.space_group_name_H-M   'P 1'
#
loop_
_entity.id
_entity.type
_entity.pdbx_description
1 polymer ?
#
loop_
_entity_poly.entity_id
_entity_poly.type
_entity_poly.pdbx_seq_one_letter_code
_entity_poly.pdbx_strand_id
1 'polypeptide(L)'
;MNNKSIAVVVISSALFCQWAVAGVIPVPFGAAANTAFADETADDRLGGWTDQGANDLRVLKPGPYEHSGVAFDIASDAATGGKSCIVLGGKPRPYLPQEAKIPVAAQGGEAVFYLLHAGAWCPSNNEILGTLTLQYADGTSQRHDIRGGRDVADWYQAKSGKNLFRGWTDYNGSKQVSLFISKFALEPKAKLESVTLAATDMVWMVAAAAIGDDVKVEPMKIAYKIDREFEAPAFDDSLVQPKAGGTPRNIVLIIGDGMGPGAYDLTSLWVHGATNRLFMQHLPVTGFCRTVSSNSSVTDSAAAASAIACGEKVNNGSIAITPDGRELKSLAILAREKGKAVGILTSDVLCGATPAGFFARQKARGMAPEIVADAAACDFDILLGHAATRGYFIQNGKEPDQRNLQKEMEARGYQFVSTLEQFAEVPADSRIVGQIESKLITADDRMLAKLAQAAMERLAKDPDGFFMMVESTYPDKGGHGNDPNVSIMGTVHADWVAKAAVEFAQRQGDTLVVCTADHETGGLTADAAPDGSRTPVIEYGGVNHTGVPVPLSAFGPGAERFGGEIDNTDIAKTIGAFWGFEVPTEFSK
;
A
#
# COMPACT_ATOMS: atom_id res chain seq x y z
N MET A 1 -49.35 18.85 -54.07
CA MET A 1 -49.20 20.25 -53.60
C MET A 1 -48.94 20.20 -52.10
N ASN A 2 -47.76 20.70 -51.71
CA ASN A 2 -47.24 21.06 -50.37
C ASN A 2 -47.86 20.43 -49.12
N ASN A 3 -47.11 19.52 -48.48
CA ASN A 3 -47.14 19.32 -47.03
C ASN A 3 -45.80 19.80 -46.46
N LYS A 4 -45.82 20.90 -45.70
CA LYS A 4 -44.66 21.40 -44.95
C LYS A 4 -44.58 20.63 -43.62
N SER A 5 -43.51 19.88 -43.43
CA SER A 5 -43.12 19.31 -42.14
C SER A 5 -42.54 20.42 -41.26
N ILE A 6 -43.20 20.70 -40.13
CA ILE A 6 -42.66 21.55 -39.06
C ILE A 6 -41.83 20.62 -38.16
N ALA A 7 -40.50 20.81 -38.17
CA ALA A 7 -39.60 20.18 -37.22
C ALA A 7 -39.78 20.85 -35.85
N VAL A 8 -40.23 20.07 -34.86
CA VAL A 8 -40.22 20.46 -33.45
C VAL A 8 -38.79 20.29 -32.95
N VAL A 9 -38.07 21.40 -32.82
CA VAL A 9 -36.81 21.46 -32.07
C VAL A 9 -37.18 21.43 -30.58
N VAL A 10 -37.02 20.28 -29.94
CA VAL A 10 -37.09 20.16 -28.48
C VAL A 10 -35.77 20.71 -27.94
N ILE A 11 -35.79 21.98 -27.52
CA ILE A 11 -34.71 22.57 -26.73
C ILE A 11 -34.86 22.02 -25.31
N SER A 12 -34.04 21.04 -24.95
CA SER A 12 -33.94 20.51 -23.59
C SER A 12 -33.12 21.47 -22.71
N SER A 13 -33.69 22.61 -22.34
CA SER A 13 -33.02 23.61 -21.49
C SER A 13 -33.60 23.69 -20.07
N ALA A 14 -34.23 22.62 -19.58
CA ALA A 14 -34.94 22.63 -18.30
C ALA A 14 -34.61 21.42 -17.41
N LEU A 15 -33.34 21.26 -17.01
CA LEU A 15 -32.97 20.36 -15.90
C LEU A 15 -31.66 20.71 -15.16
N PHE A 16 -31.06 21.88 -15.41
CA PHE A 16 -29.82 22.30 -14.73
C PHE A 16 -30.04 23.23 -13.51
N CYS A 17 -31.27 23.63 -13.20
CA CYS A 17 -31.52 24.78 -12.30
C CYS A 17 -31.75 24.44 -10.82
N GLN A 18 -31.22 23.33 -10.29
CA GLN A 18 -31.36 22.99 -8.86
C GLN A 18 -30.04 22.68 -8.13
N TRP A 19 -28.88 22.80 -8.79
CA TRP A 19 -27.59 22.40 -8.20
C TRP A 19 -26.59 23.55 -8.00
N ALA A 20 -26.96 24.79 -8.35
CA ALA A 20 -26.10 25.95 -8.17
C ALA A 20 -26.03 26.35 -6.68
N VAL A 21 -25.16 25.71 -5.93
CA VAL A 21 -24.70 26.21 -4.63
C VAL A 21 -23.58 27.20 -4.93
N ALA A 22 -23.73 28.45 -4.49
CA ALA A 22 -22.75 29.55 -4.66
C ALA A 22 -22.46 30.06 -6.09
N GLY A 23 -23.41 29.94 -7.05
CA GLY A 23 -23.26 30.60 -8.36
C GLY A 23 -22.22 29.99 -9.31
N VAL A 24 -21.49 28.95 -8.87
CA VAL A 24 -20.58 28.17 -9.69
C VAL A 24 -21.34 27.07 -10.43
N ILE A 25 -21.17 26.98 -11.74
CA ILE A 25 -21.85 26.00 -12.58
C ILE A 25 -20.85 25.12 -13.35
N PRO A 26 -21.20 23.85 -13.62
CA PRO A 26 -20.40 22.98 -14.48
C PRO A 26 -20.24 23.56 -15.89
N VAL A 27 -19.04 23.43 -16.45
CA VAL A 27 -18.77 23.73 -17.86
C VAL A 27 -18.91 22.44 -18.66
N PRO A 28 -19.85 22.34 -19.63
CA PRO A 28 -19.96 21.16 -20.48
C PRO A 28 -18.72 21.03 -21.37
N PHE A 29 -17.83 20.10 -21.06
CA PHE A 29 -16.58 19.89 -21.80
C PHE A 29 -16.51 18.51 -22.50
N GLY A 30 -17.59 17.70 -22.47
CA GLY A 30 -17.63 16.36 -23.06
C GLY A 30 -17.25 16.31 -24.56
N ALA A 31 -17.46 17.39 -25.31
CA ALA A 31 -17.01 17.50 -26.70
C ALA A 31 -15.48 17.61 -26.87
N ALA A 32 -14.77 18.03 -25.82
CA ALA A 32 -13.31 18.11 -25.78
C ALA A 32 -12.67 16.83 -25.23
N ALA A 33 -13.44 15.94 -24.59
CA ALA A 33 -12.95 14.67 -24.07
C ALA A 33 -12.37 13.81 -25.19
N ASN A 34 -11.27 13.12 -24.91
CA ASN A 34 -10.51 12.36 -25.90
C ASN A 34 -10.27 10.89 -25.51
N THR A 35 -10.45 10.52 -24.24
CA THR A 35 -10.30 9.15 -23.73
C THR A 35 -11.16 8.90 -22.48
N ALA A 36 -11.17 7.66 -21.98
CA ALA A 36 -11.90 7.21 -20.80
C ALA A 36 -11.03 7.22 -19.53
N PHE A 37 -11.68 7.14 -18.36
CA PHE A 37 -10.95 6.97 -17.09
C PHE A 37 -10.36 5.56 -16.94
N ALA A 38 -11.02 4.56 -17.51
CA ALA A 38 -10.66 3.15 -17.40
C ALA A 38 -9.87 2.64 -18.61
N ASP A 39 -9.04 1.64 -18.38
CA ASP A 39 -8.23 0.92 -19.37
C ASP A 39 -8.20 -0.59 -19.11
N GLU A 40 -8.37 -1.38 -20.16
CA GLU A 40 -8.32 -2.83 -20.04
C GLU A 40 -6.92 -3.39 -20.34
N THR A 41 -6.13 -2.74 -21.20
CA THR A 41 -4.85 -3.27 -21.67
C THR A 41 -3.77 -2.18 -21.68
N ALA A 42 -2.75 -2.37 -20.86
CA ALA A 42 -1.63 -1.43 -20.79
C ALA A 42 -0.86 -1.31 -22.11
N ASP A 43 -0.45 -0.09 -22.44
CA ASP A 43 0.39 0.31 -23.57
C ASP A 43 -0.18 -0.04 -24.97
N ASP A 44 -1.50 -0.20 -25.09
CA ASP A 44 -2.18 -0.48 -26.37
C ASP A 44 -2.66 0.80 -27.08
N ARG A 45 -2.67 1.93 -26.36
CA ARG A 45 -3.10 3.26 -26.83
C ARG A 45 -4.58 3.35 -27.22
N LEU A 46 -5.42 2.44 -26.71
CA LEU A 46 -6.84 2.36 -27.01
C LEU A 46 -7.74 2.89 -25.88
N GLY A 47 -7.21 3.09 -24.67
CA GLY A 47 -7.99 3.55 -23.52
C GLY A 47 -7.17 4.06 -22.35
N GLY A 48 -7.86 4.54 -21.31
CA GLY A 48 -7.24 5.07 -20.09
C GLY A 48 -6.55 6.41 -20.23
N TRP A 49 -6.24 7.00 -19.08
CA TRP A 49 -5.51 8.27 -19.03
C TRP A 49 -4.00 8.11 -18.93
N THR A 50 -3.50 7.01 -18.35
CA THR A 50 -2.05 6.70 -18.27
C THR A 50 -1.62 5.56 -19.20
N ASP A 51 -2.57 4.82 -19.78
CA ASP A 51 -2.35 3.63 -20.63
C ASP A 51 -1.56 2.55 -19.86
N GLN A 52 -2.10 2.15 -18.71
CA GLN A 52 -1.47 1.23 -17.75
C GLN A 52 -2.42 0.12 -17.26
N GLY A 53 -3.44 -0.22 -18.06
CA GLY A 53 -4.43 -1.24 -17.74
C GLY A 53 -5.18 -0.89 -16.45
N ALA A 54 -5.29 -1.86 -15.54
CA ALA A 54 -6.02 -1.70 -14.28
C ALA A 54 -5.52 -0.57 -13.36
N ASN A 55 -4.33 -0.01 -13.62
CA ASN A 55 -3.80 1.14 -12.90
C ASN A 55 -4.32 2.46 -13.49
N ASP A 56 -5.59 2.76 -13.23
CA ASP A 56 -6.33 3.84 -13.86
C ASP A 56 -7.32 4.52 -12.87
N LEU A 57 -8.24 5.34 -13.39
CA LEU A 57 -9.26 6.06 -12.61
C LEU A 57 -10.66 5.44 -12.72
N ARG A 58 -10.78 4.13 -12.99
CA ARG A 58 -12.09 3.44 -13.12
C ARG A 58 -13.02 3.59 -11.91
N VAL A 59 -12.45 3.90 -10.75
CA VAL A 59 -13.17 4.11 -9.48
C VAL A 59 -13.89 5.47 -9.44
N LEU A 60 -13.53 6.42 -10.30
CA LEU A 60 -14.20 7.72 -10.40
C LEU A 60 -15.58 7.56 -11.07
N LYS A 61 -16.62 7.86 -10.32
CA LYS A 61 -18.00 7.72 -10.79
C LYS A 61 -18.43 8.92 -11.63
N PRO A 62 -19.09 8.71 -12.79
CA PRO A 62 -19.64 9.81 -13.57
C PRO A 62 -20.88 10.44 -12.90
N GLY A 63 -21.18 11.67 -13.28
CA GLY A 63 -22.34 12.44 -12.84
C GLY A 63 -21.98 13.70 -12.04
N PRO A 64 -22.99 14.34 -11.40
CA PRO A 64 -22.81 15.53 -10.60
C PRO A 64 -21.84 15.28 -9.45
N TYR A 65 -20.90 16.20 -9.27
CA TYR A 65 -19.92 16.18 -8.20
C TYR A 65 -19.73 17.59 -7.64
N GLU A 66 -19.66 17.74 -6.33
CA GLU A 66 -19.53 19.06 -5.69
C GLU A 66 -18.49 18.98 -4.57
N HIS A 67 -17.66 20.01 -4.47
CA HIS A 67 -16.77 20.20 -3.33
C HIS A 67 -16.55 21.68 -3.01
N SER A 68 -16.71 22.06 -1.75
CA SER A 68 -16.54 23.45 -1.25
C SER A 68 -17.30 24.53 -2.04
N GLY A 69 -18.49 24.21 -2.53
CA GLY A 69 -19.34 25.08 -3.35
C GLY A 69 -18.98 25.10 -4.84
N VAL A 70 -18.04 24.28 -5.29
CA VAL A 70 -17.68 24.16 -6.71
C VAL A 70 -18.40 22.96 -7.32
N ALA A 71 -19.42 23.21 -8.13
CA ALA A 71 -20.19 22.18 -8.82
C ALA A 71 -19.54 21.77 -10.15
N PHE A 72 -19.24 20.49 -10.28
CA PHE A 72 -18.74 19.82 -11.47
C PHE A 72 -19.76 18.81 -12.01
N ASP A 73 -19.61 18.44 -13.28
CA ASP A 73 -20.34 17.33 -13.90
C ASP A 73 -19.33 16.43 -14.60
N ILE A 74 -19.11 15.24 -14.05
CA ILE A 74 -18.12 14.27 -14.55
C ILE A 74 -18.78 13.47 -15.67
N ALA A 75 -18.21 13.54 -16.87
CA ALA A 75 -18.80 12.88 -18.03
C ALA A 75 -18.82 11.35 -17.88
N SER A 76 -19.88 10.72 -18.38
CA SER A 76 -19.99 9.26 -18.50
C SER A 76 -19.44 8.78 -19.83
N ASP A 77 -18.63 7.72 -19.81
CA ASP A 77 -18.05 7.11 -21.02
C ASP A 77 -19.15 6.69 -21.99
N ALA A 78 -20.29 6.18 -21.49
CA ALA A 78 -21.41 5.78 -22.33
C ALA A 78 -22.07 6.97 -23.06
N ALA A 79 -22.13 8.13 -22.42
CA ALA A 79 -22.77 9.33 -22.98
C ALA A 79 -21.91 10.01 -24.06
N THR A 80 -20.60 9.75 -24.07
CA THR A 80 -19.61 10.43 -24.91
C THR A 80 -18.98 9.51 -25.97
N GLY A 81 -19.52 8.32 -26.16
CA GLY A 81 -18.97 7.35 -27.12
C GLY A 81 -17.62 6.76 -26.69
N GLY A 82 -17.43 6.56 -25.39
CA GLY A 82 -16.25 5.98 -24.76
C GLY A 82 -15.22 7.00 -24.27
N LYS A 83 -15.62 8.25 -23.98
CA LYS A 83 -14.66 9.34 -23.66
C LYS A 83 -15.10 10.21 -22.48
N SER A 84 -14.68 9.91 -21.26
CA SER A 84 -15.03 10.70 -20.07
C SER A 84 -14.11 11.88 -19.74
N CYS A 85 -12.90 11.97 -20.27
CA CYS A 85 -11.94 12.99 -19.84
C CYS A 85 -11.05 13.53 -20.97
N ILE A 86 -10.40 14.66 -20.69
CA ILE A 86 -9.33 15.20 -21.52
C ILE A 86 -8.02 14.69 -20.96
N VAL A 87 -7.20 14.08 -21.79
CA VAL A 87 -5.84 13.68 -21.42
C VAL A 87 -4.85 14.27 -22.43
N LEU A 88 -3.89 15.01 -21.90
CA LEU A 88 -2.82 15.62 -22.66
C LEU A 88 -1.52 14.95 -22.29
N GLY A 89 -0.74 14.48 -23.28
CA GLY A 89 0.54 13.85 -23.01
C GLY A 89 1.68 14.82 -23.19
N GLY A 90 2.61 14.88 -22.25
CA GLY A 90 3.91 15.51 -22.43
C GLY A 90 4.97 14.49 -22.86
N LYS A 91 6.24 14.77 -22.54
CA LYS A 91 7.38 13.86 -22.74
C LYS A 91 7.12 12.38 -22.38
N PRO A 92 6.41 12.03 -21.28
CA PRO A 92 6.20 10.62 -20.93
C PRO A 92 5.34 9.84 -21.94
N ARG A 93 4.35 10.50 -22.57
CA ARG A 93 3.37 9.88 -23.49
C ARG A 93 3.11 10.80 -24.70
N PRO A 94 4.09 10.98 -25.61
CA PRO A 94 4.01 11.99 -26.67
C PRO A 94 3.00 11.66 -27.79
N TYR A 95 2.41 10.46 -27.78
CA TYR A 95 1.37 10.04 -28.73
C TYR A 95 -0.01 10.59 -28.38
N LEU A 96 -0.22 11.03 -27.13
CA LEU A 96 -1.45 11.68 -26.71
C LEU A 96 -1.47 13.13 -27.26
N PRO A 97 -2.67 13.74 -27.38
CA PRO A 97 -2.79 15.14 -27.76
C PRO A 97 -1.96 16.05 -26.84
N GLN A 98 -1.29 17.05 -27.41
CA GLN A 98 -0.49 18.01 -26.62
C GLN A 98 -1.36 19.16 -26.09
N GLU A 99 -2.47 19.43 -26.77
CA GLU A 99 -3.40 20.50 -26.44
C GLU A 99 -4.87 20.05 -26.59
N ALA A 100 -5.75 20.71 -25.84
CA ALA A 100 -7.19 20.60 -25.99
C ALA A 100 -7.86 21.95 -25.72
N LYS A 101 -8.98 22.21 -26.42
CA LYS A 101 -9.75 23.43 -26.27
C LYS A 101 -11.14 23.12 -25.72
N ILE A 102 -11.49 23.76 -24.62
CA ILE A 102 -12.80 23.67 -23.97
C ILE A 102 -13.61 24.92 -24.36
N PRO A 103 -14.72 24.77 -25.10
CA PRO A 103 -15.64 25.88 -25.33
C PRO A 103 -16.37 26.24 -24.03
N VAL A 104 -16.53 27.53 -23.76
CA VAL A 104 -17.26 28.01 -22.58
C VAL A 104 -18.40 28.91 -23.02
N ALA A 105 -19.58 28.71 -22.44
CA ALA A 105 -20.70 29.62 -22.64
C ALA A 105 -20.40 30.95 -21.93
N ALA A 106 -20.34 32.04 -22.70
CA ALA A 106 -19.93 33.37 -22.26
C ALA A 106 -20.54 33.80 -20.91
N GLN A 107 -19.73 33.76 -19.85
CA GLN A 107 -20.04 34.34 -18.53
C GLN A 107 -19.26 35.64 -18.33
N GLY A 108 -19.88 36.65 -17.72
CA GLY A 108 -19.23 37.92 -17.36
C GLY A 108 -19.34 38.18 -15.86
N GLY A 109 -18.36 38.88 -15.30
CA GLY A 109 -18.29 39.21 -13.86
C GLY A 109 -16.87 39.08 -13.30
N GLU A 110 -16.71 39.21 -11.98
CA GLU A 110 -15.50 38.78 -11.27
C GLU A 110 -15.58 37.28 -11.01
N ALA A 111 -15.44 36.50 -12.08
CA ALA A 111 -15.61 35.06 -12.05
C ALA A 111 -14.26 34.31 -12.08
N VAL A 112 -14.32 33.04 -11.75
CA VAL A 112 -13.19 32.12 -11.66
C VAL A 112 -13.52 30.88 -12.48
N PHE A 113 -12.51 30.37 -13.20
CA PHE A 113 -12.55 29.08 -13.86
C PHE A 113 -11.88 28.02 -12.97
N TYR A 114 -12.56 26.91 -12.77
CA TYR A 114 -12.13 25.81 -11.93
C TYR A 114 -11.88 24.56 -12.77
N LEU A 115 -10.85 23.81 -12.42
CA LEU A 115 -10.59 22.47 -12.95
C LEU A 115 -10.66 21.43 -11.86
N LEU A 116 -11.22 20.26 -12.14
CA LEU A 116 -11.01 19.02 -11.39
C LEU A 116 -10.09 18.12 -12.23
N HIS A 117 -8.85 17.93 -11.78
CA HIS A 117 -7.79 17.38 -12.62
C HIS A 117 -6.65 16.72 -11.83
N ALA A 118 -5.80 15.96 -12.50
CA ALA A 118 -4.56 15.41 -11.94
C ALA A 118 -3.47 15.25 -13.00
N GLY A 119 -2.22 15.14 -12.56
CA GLY A 119 -1.09 14.78 -13.40
C GLY A 119 -0.62 13.35 -13.13
N ALA A 120 0.08 12.75 -14.09
CA ALA A 120 0.90 11.55 -13.89
C ALA A 120 2.33 11.84 -14.35
N TRP A 121 3.30 11.27 -13.61
CA TRP A 121 4.72 11.63 -13.72
C TRP A 121 4.94 13.12 -13.48
N CYS A 122 4.22 13.67 -12.49
CA CYS A 122 4.16 15.10 -12.23
C CYS A 122 5.11 15.48 -11.08
N PRO A 123 6.28 16.08 -11.35
CA PRO A 123 7.20 16.50 -10.29
C PRO A 123 6.59 17.64 -9.44
N SER A 124 6.87 17.66 -8.14
CA SER A 124 6.41 18.67 -7.18
C SER A 124 7.47 19.75 -6.89
N ASN A 125 8.23 20.13 -7.92
CA ASN A 125 9.39 21.03 -7.85
C ASN A 125 9.10 22.47 -8.34
N ASN A 126 7.82 22.81 -8.55
CA ASN A 126 7.36 24.12 -9.04
C ASN A 126 7.81 24.47 -10.48
N GLU A 127 8.28 23.49 -11.27
CA GLU A 127 8.51 23.65 -12.71
C GLU A 127 7.20 23.83 -13.49
N ILE A 128 7.29 24.40 -14.69
CA ILE A 128 6.14 24.58 -15.59
C ILE A 128 5.92 23.27 -16.34
N LEU A 129 4.76 22.64 -16.12
CA LEU A 129 4.42 21.34 -16.70
C LEU A 129 3.34 21.44 -17.79
N GLY A 130 2.76 22.63 -17.95
CA GLY A 130 1.75 22.93 -18.94
C GLY A 130 1.30 24.39 -18.88
N THR A 131 0.30 24.72 -19.68
CA THR A 131 -0.31 26.06 -19.73
C THR A 131 -1.82 25.98 -19.83
N LEU A 132 -2.49 26.98 -19.25
CA LEU A 132 -3.90 27.23 -19.43
C LEU A 132 -4.06 28.63 -20.01
N THR A 133 -4.74 28.76 -21.14
CA THR A 133 -5.01 30.04 -21.79
C THR A 133 -6.51 30.29 -21.85
N LEU A 134 -6.94 31.36 -21.19
CA LEU A 134 -8.30 31.88 -21.19
C LEU A 134 -8.45 32.81 -22.40
N GLN A 135 -9.37 32.51 -23.31
CA GLN A 135 -9.66 33.33 -24.48
C GLN A 135 -11.01 34.01 -24.30
N TYR A 136 -11.04 35.34 -24.44
CA TYR A 136 -12.23 36.15 -24.25
C TYR A 136 -12.87 36.57 -25.57
N ALA A 137 -14.18 36.83 -25.52
CA ALA A 137 -14.99 37.21 -26.67
C ALA A 137 -14.62 38.58 -27.27
N ASP A 138 -13.86 39.41 -26.56
CA ASP A 138 -13.31 40.68 -27.07
C ASP A 138 -11.98 40.51 -27.83
N GLY A 139 -11.52 39.25 -27.99
CA GLY A 139 -10.29 38.89 -28.66
C GLY A 139 -9.05 38.89 -27.77
N THR A 140 -9.15 39.37 -26.52
CA THR A 140 -8.04 39.30 -25.56
C THR A 140 -7.86 37.90 -24.99
N SER A 141 -6.69 37.64 -24.42
CA SER A 141 -6.40 36.37 -23.76
C SER A 141 -5.52 36.53 -22.53
N GLN A 142 -5.66 35.61 -21.59
CA GLN A 142 -4.88 35.53 -20.37
C GLN A 142 -4.25 34.14 -20.26
N ARG A 143 -2.94 34.08 -20.07
CA ARG A 143 -2.20 32.83 -19.95
C ARG A 143 -1.76 32.59 -18.51
N HIS A 144 -1.96 31.36 -18.04
CA HIS A 144 -1.46 30.84 -16.79
C HIS A 144 -0.46 29.71 -17.04
N ASP A 145 0.71 29.78 -16.42
CA ASP A 145 1.63 28.65 -16.35
C ASP A 145 1.15 27.68 -15.27
N ILE A 146 1.07 26.40 -15.60
CA ILE A 146 0.65 25.34 -14.70
C ILE A 146 1.89 24.73 -14.06
N ARG A 147 2.02 24.87 -12.74
CA ARG A 147 3.23 24.45 -12.01
C ARG A 147 2.99 23.24 -11.12
N GLY A 148 3.93 22.29 -11.18
CA GLY A 148 3.92 21.09 -10.36
C GLY A 148 4.06 21.39 -8.87
N GLY A 149 3.14 20.87 -8.05
CA GLY A 149 3.04 21.14 -6.61
C GLY A 149 2.37 22.47 -6.24
N ARG A 150 2.05 23.34 -7.21
CA ARG A 150 1.31 24.58 -6.99
C ARG A 150 -0.11 24.53 -7.54
N ASP A 151 -0.27 24.15 -8.81
CA ASP A 151 -1.54 24.12 -9.54
C ASP A 151 -1.94 22.69 -9.95
N VAL A 152 -0.96 21.79 -10.15
CA VAL A 152 -1.17 20.38 -10.49
C VAL A 152 -0.28 19.50 -9.62
N ALA A 153 -0.74 18.29 -9.31
CA ALA A 153 0.06 17.29 -8.61
C ALA A 153 -0.16 15.91 -9.22
N ASP A 154 0.76 15.02 -8.91
CA ASP A 154 0.65 13.61 -9.25
C ASP A 154 -0.58 13.00 -8.57
N TRP A 155 -1.36 12.21 -9.31
CA TRP A 155 -2.58 11.56 -8.82
C TRP A 155 -2.37 10.61 -7.63
N TYR A 156 -1.15 10.12 -7.38
CA TYR A 156 -0.84 9.37 -6.15
C TYR A 156 -0.60 10.25 -4.92
N GLN A 157 -0.66 11.58 -5.04
CA GLN A 157 -0.46 12.46 -3.90
C GLN A 157 -1.72 12.66 -3.06
N ALA A 158 -1.48 12.83 -1.76
CA ALA A 158 -2.50 13.16 -0.77
C ALA A 158 -2.56 14.66 -0.41
N LYS A 159 -1.55 15.44 -0.83
CA LYS A 159 -1.27 16.77 -0.27
C LYS A 159 -1.86 17.89 -1.12
N SER A 160 -2.52 18.84 -0.45
CA SER A 160 -2.95 20.11 -1.05
C SER A 160 -1.83 21.15 -1.01
N GLY A 161 -1.88 22.11 -1.92
CA GLY A 161 -0.95 23.23 -2.08
C GLY A 161 -1.66 24.58 -2.23
N LYS A 162 -0.96 25.57 -2.78
CA LYS A 162 -1.43 26.97 -2.83
C LYS A 162 -2.62 27.20 -3.76
N ASN A 163 -2.66 26.52 -4.91
CA ASN A 163 -3.75 26.53 -5.88
C ASN A 163 -4.10 25.10 -6.30
N LEU A 164 -3.98 24.18 -5.35
CA LEU A 164 -4.08 22.74 -5.55
C LEU A 164 -4.81 22.16 -4.35
N PHE A 165 -6.12 22.08 -4.42
CA PHE A 165 -6.94 21.61 -3.32
C PHE A 165 -7.37 20.18 -3.62
N ARG A 166 -7.01 19.20 -2.79
CA ARG A 166 -7.47 17.82 -3.00
C ARG A 166 -8.98 17.80 -2.92
N GLY A 167 -9.62 17.65 -4.07
CA GLY A 167 -11.06 17.76 -4.24
C GLY A 167 -11.68 16.39 -4.09
N TRP A 168 -11.12 15.39 -4.77
CA TRP A 168 -11.62 14.01 -4.79
C TRP A 168 -10.50 13.01 -4.51
N THR A 169 -10.84 11.87 -3.91
CA THR A 169 -9.93 10.73 -3.78
C THR A 169 -10.69 9.44 -3.57
N ASP A 170 -10.11 8.34 -4.03
CA ASP A 170 -10.55 6.98 -3.75
C ASP A 170 -9.35 6.02 -3.87
N TYR A 171 -9.58 4.74 -3.64
CA TYR A 171 -8.58 3.68 -3.79
C TYR A 171 -8.90 2.80 -5.00
N ASN A 172 -7.94 2.70 -5.92
CA ASN A 172 -7.97 1.67 -6.95
C ASN A 172 -7.09 0.49 -6.49
N GLY A 173 -7.72 -0.56 -5.96
CA GLY A 173 -7.01 -1.61 -5.23
C GLY A 173 -6.37 -1.04 -3.96
N SER A 174 -5.06 -1.20 -3.79
CA SER A 174 -4.30 -0.63 -2.67
C SER A 174 -3.64 0.72 -2.98
N LYS A 175 -3.92 1.31 -4.15
CA LYS A 175 -3.31 2.57 -4.58
C LYS A 175 -4.29 3.73 -4.38
N GLN A 176 -3.89 4.70 -3.58
CA GLN A 176 -4.63 5.94 -3.42
C GLN A 176 -4.58 6.75 -4.72
N VAL A 177 -5.72 7.16 -5.24
CA VAL A 177 -5.81 8.04 -6.42
C VAL A 177 -6.57 9.29 -6.06
N SER A 178 -6.08 10.45 -6.49
CA SER A 178 -6.60 11.76 -6.09
C SER A 178 -6.76 12.69 -7.29
N LEU A 179 -7.80 13.52 -7.24
CA LEU A 179 -7.98 14.67 -8.11
C LEU A 179 -7.97 15.96 -7.31
N PHE A 180 -7.50 17.01 -7.97
CA PHE A 180 -7.30 18.31 -7.37
C PHE A 180 -8.15 19.36 -8.06
N ILE A 181 -8.60 20.31 -7.26
CA ILE A 181 -9.27 21.53 -7.69
C ILE A 181 -8.22 22.62 -7.75
N SER A 182 -8.08 23.24 -8.91
CA SER A 182 -7.32 24.48 -9.09
C SER A 182 -8.24 25.56 -9.63
N LYS A 183 -7.89 26.82 -9.35
CA LYS A 183 -8.69 27.97 -9.72
C LYS A 183 -7.90 29.03 -10.48
N PHE A 184 -8.54 29.65 -11.46
CA PHE A 184 -7.96 30.64 -12.36
C PHE A 184 -8.90 31.84 -12.47
N ALA A 185 -8.48 32.98 -11.92
CA ALA A 185 -9.27 34.21 -11.96
C ALA A 185 -9.42 34.71 -13.40
N LEU A 186 -10.62 35.17 -13.74
CA LEU A 186 -10.91 35.75 -15.05
C LEU A 186 -10.73 37.28 -15.03
N GLU A 187 -10.43 37.86 -16.19
CA GLU A 187 -10.44 39.31 -16.37
C GLU A 187 -11.81 39.93 -16.04
N PRO A 188 -11.88 40.97 -15.19
CA PRO A 188 -13.14 41.57 -14.78
C PRO A 188 -13.96 42.05 -15.97
N LYS A 189 -15.24 41.64 -16.03
CA LYS A 189 -16.22 42.02 -17.06
C LYS A 189 -15.94 41.47 -18.47
N ALA A 190 -14.85 40.74 -18.69
CA ALA A 190 -14.61 40.04 -19.94
C ALA A 190 -15.44 38.75 -19.99
N LYS A 191 -15.93 38.39 -21.19
CA LYS A 191 -16.72 37.17 -21.39
C LYS A 191 -15.82 36.04 -21.87
N LEU A 192 -15.65 35.00 -21.06
CA LEU A 192 -14.82 33.84 -21.44
C LEU A 192 -15.49 33.06 -22.56
N GLU A 193 -14.79 32.87 -23.68
CA GLU A 193 -15.27 32.12 -24.84
C GLU A 193 -14.72 30.69 -24.86
N SER A 194 -13.46 30.52 -24.48
CA SER A 194 -12.84 29.20 -24.45
C SER A 194 -11.61 29.15 -23.57
N VAL A 195 -11.24 27.93 -23.19
CA VAL A 195 -10.01 27.63 -22.44
C VAL A 195 -9.17 26.64 -23.24
N THR A 196 -7.93 26.99 -23.52
CA THR A 196 -6.95 26.08 -24.13
C THR A 196 -6.02 25.54 -23.06
N LEU A 197 -5.94 24.22 -22.97
CA LEU A 197 -5.04 23.48 -22.10
C LEU A 197 -3.91 22.90 -22.93
N ALA A 198 -2.67 22.95 -22.45
CA ALA A 198 -1.53 22.28 -23.07
C ALA A 198 -0.62 21.65 -22.01
N ALA A 199 -0.16 20.43 -22.26
CA ALA A 199 0.84 19.75 -21.43
C ALA A 199 2.21 19.77 -22.12
N THR A 200 3.29 19.79 -21.34
CA THR A 200 4.67 19.74 -21.87
C THR A 200 5.45 18.56 -21.31
N ASP A 201 5.53 18.46 -19.98
CA ASP A 201 6.43 17.54 -19.28
C ASP A 201 5.69 16.59 -18.30
N MET A 202 4.37 16.49 -18.43
CA MET A 202 3.54 15.55 -17.66
C MET A 202 2.46 14.92 -18.55
N VAL A 203 1.83 13.84 -18.09
CA VAL A 203 0.50 13.48 -18.58
C VAL A 203 -0.53 14.21 -17.71
N TRP A 204 -1.36 15.04 -18.33
CA TRP A 204 -2.33 15.88 -17.64
C TRP A 204 -3.76 15.47 -17.99
N MET A 205 -4.52 15.04 -16.99
CA MET A 205 -5.92 14.67 -17.15
C MET A 205 -6.82 15.69 -16.48
N VAL A 206 -7.85 16.13 -17.22
CA VAL A 206 -8.95 16.97 -16.71
C VAL A 206 -10.24 16.16 -16.72
N ALA A 207 -10.79 15.93 -15.53
CA ALA A 207 -11.98 15.13 -15.27
C ALA A 207 -13.26 15.98 -15.31
N ALA A 208 -13.16 17.25 -14.93
CA ALA A 208 -14.25 18.22 -15.05
C ALA A 208 -13.78 19.66 -15.00
N ALA A 209 -14.64 20.60 -15.43
CA ALA A 209 -14.42 22.03 -15.32
C ALA A 209 -15.70 22.74 -14.83
N ALA A 210 -15.53 23.88 -14.16
CA ALA A 210 -16.61 24.71 -13.67
C ALA A 210 -16.26 26.20 -13.78
N ILE A 211 -17.27 27.07 -13.72
CA ILE A 211 -17.10 28.52 -13.81
C ILE A 211 -18.14 29.24 -12.96
N GLY A 212 -17.74 30.30 -12.25
CA GLY A 212 -18.64 31.16 -11.50
C GLY A 212 -17.91 31.97 -10.43
N ASP A 213 -18.56 32.23 -9.30
CA ASP A 213 -18.04 33.06 -8.21
C ASP A 213 -16.70 32.54 -7.64
N ASP A 214 -15.87 33.42 -7.09
CA ASP A 214 -14.66 33.03 -6.34
C ASP A 214 -15.05 32.47 -4.97
N VAL A 215 -15.08 31.14 -4.86
CA VAL A 215 -15.38 30.43 -3.61
C VAL A 215 -14.10 30.00 -2.91
N LYS A 216 -14.16 29.94 -1.58
CA LYS A 216 -13.07 29.41 -0.76
C LYS A 216 -13.09 27.88 -0.86
N VAL A 217 -12.19 27.32 -1.66
CA VAL A 217 -11.99 25.88 -1.75
C VAL A 217 -11.13 25.42 -0.57
N GLU A 218 -11.66 24.53 0.26
CA GLU A 218 -10.91 23.88 1.33
C GLU A 218 -10.44 22.50 0.84
N PRO A 219 -9.27 22.02 1.27
CA PRO A 219 -8.90 20.62 1.08
C PRO A 219 -9.97 19.67 1.62
N MET A 220 -10.24 18.57 0.92
CA MET A 220 -11.11 17.52 1.44
C MET A 220 -10.60 17.02 2.79
N LYS A 221 -11.52 16.93 3.76
CA LYS A 221 -11.30 16.19 5.00
C LYS A 221 -11.72 14.75 4.77
N ILE A 222 -10.81 13.81 5.02
CA ILE A 222 -11.13 12.39 4.91
C ILE A 222 -11.79 11.97 6.24
N ALA A 223 -13.07 11.58 6.16
CA ALA A 223 -13.73 10.90 7.26
C ALA A 223 -13.50 9.40 7.09
N TYR A 224 -12.49 8.87 7.77
CA TYR A 224 -12.21 7.44 7.76
C TYR A 224 -13.37 6.66 8.38
N LYS A 225 -13.75 5.57 7.73
CA LYS A 225 -14.83 4.69 8.20
C LYS A 225 -14.24 3.34 8.53
N ILE A 226 -14.67 2.79 9.66
CA ILE A 226 -14.48 1.39 10.01
C ILE A 226 -15.87 0.77 9.99
N ASP A 227 -16.08 -0.19 9.10
CA ASP A 227 -17.39 -0.79 8.84
C ASP A 227 -17.39 -2.32 9.02
N ARG A 228 -16.28 -2.85 9.54
CA ARG A 228 -16.10 -4.25 9.90
C ARG A 228 -15.82 -4.40 11.40
N GLU A 229 -16.46 -5.38 12.01
CA GLU A 229 -16.07 -5.90 13.33
C GLU A 229 -14.97 -6.95 13.16
N PHE A 230 -14.00 -6.93 14.08
CA PHE A 230 -12.86 -7.83 14.07
C PHE A 230 -12.87 -8.69 15.32
N GLU A 231 -12.62 -9.98 15.14
CA GLU A 231 -12.39 -10.86 16.27
C GLU A 231 -10.94 -10.71 16.72
N ALA A 232 -10.72 -10.19 17.92
CA ALA A 232 -9.38 -9.98 18.51
C ALA A 232 -9.14 -10.89 19.72
N PRO A 233 -7.87 -11.20 20.06
CA PRO A 233 -7.52 -11.82 21.33
C PRO A 233 -8.15 -11.09 22.51
N ALA A 234 -8.61 -11.82 23.53
CA ALA A 234 -9.01 -11.16 24.76
C ALA A 234 -7.78 -10.51 25.42
N PHE A 235 -7.97 -9.31 25.96
CA PHE A 235 -6.95 -8.65 26.77
C PHE A 235 -6.60 -9.49 28.01
N ASP A 236 -5.31 -9.72 28.23
CA ASP A 236 -4.77 -10.50 29.36
C ASP A 236 -3.49 -9.85 29.89
N ASP A 237 -3.54 -9.27 31.10
CA ASP A 237 -2.39 -8.68 31.80
C ASP A 237 -1.70 -9.63 32.77
N SER A 238 -2.09 -10.91 32.78
CA SER A 238 -1.53 -11.91 33.69
C SER A 238 -0.23 -12.55 33.19
N LEU A 239 0.25 -12.16 32.00
CA LEU A 239 1.49 -12.68 31.43
C LEU A 239 2.71 -12.25 32.26
N VAL A 240 3.27 -13.20 33.00
CA VAL A 240 4.51 -13.02 33.76
C VAL A 240 5.70 -13.48 32.91
N GLN A 241 6.79 -12.70 32.93
CA GLN A 241 8.07 -13.15 32.39
C GLN A 241 8.46 -14.55 32.90
N PRO A 242 8.89 -15.47 32.03
CA PRO A 242 9.74 -16.58 32.45
C PRO A 242 11.02 -16.04 33.12
N LYS A 243 11.66 -16.83 33.98
CA LYS A 243 12.95 -16.43 34.60
C LYS A 243 13.93 -15.97 33.52
N ALA A 244 14.56 -14.81 33.73
CA ALA A 244 15.54 -14.23 32.81
C ALA A 244 16.70 -15.19 32.49
N GLY A 245 17.19 -15.12 31.26
CA GLY A 245 18.27 -15.96 30.75
C GLY A 245 17.82 -17.26 30.07
N GLY A 246 18.79 -18.05 29.64
CA GLY A 246 18.58 -19.28 28.88
C GLY A 246 18.81 -19.10 27.38
N THR A 247 19.05 -20.23 26.70
CA THR A 247 19.20 -20.29 25.24
C THR A 247 17.93 -20.91 24.67
N PRO A 248 17.15 -20.19 23.84
CA PRO A 248 15.96 -20.76 23.24
C PRO A 248 16.34 -21.88 22.27
N ARG A 249 15.61 -23.00 22.32
CA ARG A 249 15.72 -24.07 21.33
C ARG A 249 14.97 -23.69 20.05
N ASN A 250 13.82 -23.03 20.22
CA ASN A 250 12.94 -22.59 19.14
C ASN A 250 12.80 -21.06 19.14
N ILE A 251 12.67 -20.45 17.96
CA ILE A 251 12.47 -19.01 17.82
C ILE A 251 11.32 -18.75 16.84
N VAL A 252 10.36 -17.93 17.27
CA VAL A 252 9.25 -17.44 16.46
C VAL A 252 9.37 -15.92 16.34
N LEU A 253 9.63 -15.44 15.14
CA LEU A 253 9.68 -14.01 14.81
C LEU A 253 8.41 -13.62 14.06
N ILE A 254 7.66 -12.66 14.61
CA ILE A 254 6.40 -12.18 14.05
C ILE A 254 6.63 -10.76 13.55
N ILE A 255 6.33 -10.53 12.27
CA ILE A 255 6.48 -9.23 11.61
C ILE A 255 5.10 -8.76 11.14
N GLY A 256 4.59 -7.66 11.69
CA GLY A 256 3.52 -6.92 11.03
C GLY A 256 4.15 -5.90 10.08
N ASP A 257 4.13 -6.15 8.78
CA ASP A 257 4.67 -5.21 7.78
C ASP A 257 3.96 -3.86 7.93
N GLY A 258 4.71 -2.76 8.08
CA GLY A 258 4.16 -1.41 8.26
C GLY A 258 3.50 -1.13 9.61
N MET A 259 3.56 -2.06 10.57
CA MET A 259 2.81 -2.04 11.83
C MET A 259 3.47 -1.17 12.91
N GLY A 260 3.50 0.15 12.71
CA GLY A 260 4.01 1.10 13.71
C GLY A 260 3.02 1.42 14.85
N PRO A 261 3.37 2.37 15.74
CA PRO A 261 2.59 2.65 16.96
C PRO A 261 1.14 3.07 16.68
N GLY A 262 0.91 3.83 15.61
CA GLY A 262 -0.45 4.23 15.23
C GLY A 262 -1.36 3.06 14.85
N ALA A 263 -0.82 2.03 14.19
CA ALA A 263 -1.57 0.82 13.88
C ALA A 263 -1.97 0.08 15.16
N TYR A 264 -1.08 0.03 16.16
CA TYR A 264 -1.40 -0.52 17.48
C TYR A 264 -2.52 0.25 18.16
N ASP A 265 -2.39 1.57 18.25
CA ASP A 265 -3.36 2.41 18.97
C ASP A 265 -4.73 2.36 18.30
N LEU A 266 -4.79 2.49 16.97
CA LEU A 266 -6.04 2.36 16.21
C LEU A 266 -6.72 1.02 16.48
N THR A 267 -5.97 -0.07 16.35
CA THR A 267 -6.51 -1.43 16.50
C THR A 267 -6.98 -1.65 17.93
N SER A 268 -6.17 -1.29 18.91
CA SER A 268 -6.49 -1.42 20.33
C SER A 268 -7.74 -0.62 20.71
N LEU A 269 -7.83 0.66 20.28
CA LEU A 269 -9.00 1.49 20.51
C LEU A 269 -10.26 0.89 19.90
N TRP A 270 -10.17 0.39 18.66
CA TRP A 270 -11.33 -0.19 17.98
C TRP A 270 -11.81 -1.48 18.66
N VAL A 271 -10.92 -2.46 18.84
CA VAL A 271 -11.32 -3.81 19.27
C VAL A 271 -11.49 -3.94 20.79
N HIS A 272 -10.85 -3.07 21.58
CA HIS A 272 -10.92 -3.11 23.04
C HIS A 272 -11.50 -1.84 23.70
N GLY A 273 -11.75 -0.78 22.93
CA GLY A 273 -12.25 0.50 23.47
C GLY A 273 -11.21 1.31 24.25
N ALA A 274 -9.94 0.91 24.23
CA ALA A 274 -8.83 1.59 24.90
C ALA A 274 -7.51 1.28 24.21
N THR A 275 -6.55 2.22 24.26
CA THR A 275 -5.17 2.00 23.81
C THR A 275 -4.45 0.97 24.69
N ASN A 276 -3.36 0.40 24.15
CA ASN A 276 -2.50 -0.54 24.86
C ASN A 276 -3.25 -1.75 25.45
N ARG A 277 -4.01 -2.48 24.62
CA ARG A 277 -4.79 -3.67 25.01
C ARG A 277 -4.62 -4.86 24.07
N LEU A 278 -3.85 -4.74 23.00
CA LEU A 278 -3.50 -5.88 22.15
C LEU A 278 -2.64 -6.87 22.95
N PHE A 279 -2.80 -8.17 22.72
CA PHE A 279 -2.04 -9.20 23.44
C PHE A 279 -0.52 -8.98 23.32
N MET A 280 -0.02 -8.68 22.12
CA MET A 280 1.41 -8.47 21.88
C MET A 280 1.98 -7.21 22.55
N GLN A 281 1.15 -6.23 22.90
CA GLN A 281 1.57 -5.03 23.64
C GLN A 281 1.88 -5.33 25.11
N HIS A 282 1.37 -6.46 25.63
CA HIS A 282 1.56 -6.90 27.02
C HIS A 282 2.56 -8.04 27.14
N LEU A 283 3.30 -8.35 26.07
CA LEU A 283 4.44 -9.24 26.24
C LEU A 283 5.42 -8.57 27.21
N PRO A 284 6.00 -9.35 28.12
CA PRO A 284 6.58 -8.76 29.31
C PRO A 284 7.95 -8.08 29.06
N VAL A 285 8.53 -8.19 27.86
CA VAL A 285 9.65 -7.34 27.40
C VAL A 285 9.11 -6.47 26.28
N THR A 286 9.35 -5.16 26.36
CA THR A 286 8.95 -4.18 25.36
C THR A 286 10.11 -3.26 25.00
N GLY A 287 10.10 -2.77 23.76
CA GLY A 287 11.12 -1.90 23.22
C GLY A 287 10.67 -1.21 21.93
N PHE A 288 11.60 -0.52 21.30
CA PHE A 288 11.45 0.08 19.99
C PHE A 288 12.61 -0.31 19.09
N CYS A 289 12.33 -0.47 17.81
CA CYS A 289 13.28 -0.88 16.81
C CYS A 289 13.48 0.23 15.78
N ARG A 290 14.73 0.67 15.58
CA ARG A 290 15.11 1.62 14.53
C ARG A 290 15.31 0.89 13.21
N THR A 291 14.77 1.47 12.13
CA THR A 291 14.56 0.72 10.88
C THR A 291 15.32 1.28 9.67
N VAL A 292 16.19 2.29 9.85
CA VAL A 292 16.94 2.92 8.74
C VAL A 292 17.64 1.90 7.84
N SER A 293 17.79 2.21 6.55
CA SER A 293 18.55 1.40 5.59
C SER A 293 19.91 2.03 5.30
N SER A 294 20.75 1.36 4.50
CA SER A 294 22.09 1.88 4.17
C SER A 294 22.06 3.20 3.39
N ASN A 295 20.98 3.49 2.66
CA ASN A 295 20.88 4.67 1.80
C ASN A 295 19.68 5.58 2.10
N SER A 296 18.91 5.32 3.17
CA SER A 296 17.73 6.12 3.50
C SER A 296 17.41 6.10 4.99
N SER A 297 16.94 7.24 5.51
CA SER A 297 16.35 7.34 6.85
C SER A 297 14.96 6.71 6.94
N VAL A 298 14.33 6.42 5.80
CA VAL A 298 13.06 5.70 5.68
C VAL A 298 13.30 4.48 4.81
N THR A 299 13.27 3.30 5.43
CA THR A 299 13.52 2.03 4.74
C THR A 299 12.34 1.60 3.88
N ASP A 300 12.59 0.67 2.96
CA ASP A 300 11.54 -0.18 2.41
C ASP A 300 11.58 -1.57 3.06
N SER A 301 10.54 -2.39 2.84
CA SER A 301 10.44 -3.74 3.40
C SER A 301 11.60 -4.66 3.01
N ALA A 302 12.19 -4.49 1.81
CA ALA A 302 13.30 -5.33 1.36
C ALA A 302 14.58 -5.09 2.18
N ALA A 303 14.95 -3.82 2.37
CA ALA A 303 16.11 -3.49 3.19
C ALA A 303 15.87 -3.77 4.67
N ALA A 304 14.66 -3.53 5.17
CA ALA A 304 14.29 -3.79 6.55
C ALA A 304 14.34 -5.28 6.88
N ALA A 305 13.70 -6.12 6.07
CA ALA A 305 13.72 -7.57 6.25
C ALA A 305 15.13 -8.15 6.12
N SER A 306 15.94 -7.64 5.19
CA SER A 306 17.35 -8.03 5.06
C SER A 306 18.14 -7.70 6.33
N ALA A 307 17.94 -6.52 6.92
CA ALA A 307 18.60 -6.14 8.15
C ALA A 307 18.16 -7.00 9.34
N ILE A 308 16.85 -7.24 9.48
CA ILE A 308 16.27 -8.11 10.51
C ILE A 308 16.79 -9.54 10.39
N ALA A 309 16.90 -10.06 9.17
CA ALA A 309 17.27 -11.44 8.91
C ALA A 309 18.78 -11.69 8.89
N CYS A 310 19.58 -10.72 8.44
CA CYS A 310 21.01 -10.90 8.19
C CYS A 310 21.92 -10.14 9.16
N GLY A 311 21.39 -9.19 9.93
CA GLY A 311 22.17 -8.40 10.89
C GLY A 311 23.07 -7.32 10.27
N GLU A 312 22.88 -7.02 8.99
CA GLU A 312 23.60 -5.95 8.29
C GLU A 312 22.63 -5.19 7.38
N LYS A 313 22.79 -3.86 7.31
CA LYS A 313 21.93 -3.00 6.50
C LYS A 313 22.24 -3.18 5.01
N VAL A 314 21.21 -3.04 4.18
CA VAL A 314 21.33 -2.99 2.72
C VAL A 314 20.60 -1.75 2.18
N ASN A 315 20.78 -1.46 0.89
CA ASN A 315 20.06 -0.38 0.21
C ASN A 315 18.57 -0.71 0.05
N ASN A 316 17.71 0.31 0.11
CA ASN A 316 16.29 0.17 -0.24
C ASN A 316 16.13 -0.55 -1.59
N GLY A 317 15.20 -1.50 -1.64
CA GLY A 317 14.91 -2.31 -2.81
C GLY A 317 15.80 -3.53 -2.98
N SER A 318 16.91 -3.66 -2.24
CA SER A 318 17.80 -4.82 -2.30
C SER A 318 17.42 -5.89 -1.27
N ILE A 319 17.64 -7.16 -1.59
CA ILE A 319 17.36 -8.30 -0.71
C ILE A 319 18.68 -9.00 -0.39
N ALA A 320 19.14 -8.89 0.85
CA ALA A 320 20.35 -9.52 1.38
C ALA A 320 21.63 -9.27 0.55
N ILE A 321 21.68 -8.19 -0.22
CA ILE A 321 22.86 -7.74 -0.96
C ILE A 321 23.26 -6.34 -0.47
N THR A 322 24.47 -6.26 0.06
CA THR A 322 25.06 -5.02 0.59
C THR A 322 25.39 -4.01 -0.53
N PRO A 323 25.60 -2.72 -0.21
CA PRO A 323 25.94 -1.72 -1.22
C PRO A 323 27.21 -2.03 -2.03
N ASP A 324 28.18 -2.74 -1.44
CA ASP A 324 29.40 -3.23 -2.09
C ASP A 324 29.22 -4.56 -2.85
N GLY A 325 28.00 -5.11 -2.85
CA GLY A 325 27.63 -6.29 -3.63
C GLY A 325 27.88 -7.63 -2.94
N ARG A 326 28.25 -7.66 -1.65
CA ARG A 326 28.33 -8.91 -0.90
C ARG A 326 26.94 -9.46 -0.63
N GLU A 327 26.81 -10.76 -0.84
CA GLU A 327 25.65 -11.55 -0.46
C GLU A 327 25.70 -11.92 1.02
N LEU A 328 24.61 -11.67 1.73
CA LEU A 328 24.46 -11.99 3.14
C LEU A 328 23.75 -13.32 3.33
N LYS A 329 24.04 -14.00 4.45
CA LYS A 329 23.28 -15.16 4.90
C LYS A 329 22.27 -14.70 5.95
N SER A 330 21.00 -15.02 5.73
CA SER A 330 19.97 -14.83 6.74
C SER A 330 20.14 -15.84 7.88
N LEU A 331 19.64 -15.49 9.05
CA LEU A 331 19.58 -16.38 10.21
C LEU A 331 18.74 -17.64 9.92
N ALA A 332 17.78 -17.59 8.99
CA ALA A 332 17.00 -18.76 8.57
C ALA A 332 17.86 -19.75 7.76
N ILE A 333 18.69 -19.24 6.84
CA ILE A 333 19.67 -20.07 6.11
C ILE A 333 20.69 -20.66 7.09
N LEU A 334 21.19 -19.85 8.03
CA LEU A 334 22.13 -20.32 9.06
C LEU A 334 21.50 -21.36 10.00
N ALA A 335 20.22 -21.22 10.35
CA ALA A 335 19.47 -22.21 11.13
C ALA A 335 19.39 -23.55 10.38
N ARG A 336 19.05 -23.52 9.09
CA ARG A 336 19.02 -24.72 8.25
C ARG A 336 20.40 -25.38 8.13
N GLU A 337 21.47 -24.61 7.93
CA GLU A 337 22.85 -25.11 7.89
C GLU A 337 23.29 -25.76 9.21
N LYS A 338 22.64 -25.39 10.33
CA LYS A 338 22.89 -25.95 11.67
C LYS A 338 21.95 -27.09 12.05
N GLY A 339 21.18 -27.60 11.08
CA GLY A 339 20.31 -28.76 11.26
C GLY A 339 18.93 -28.44 11.84
N LYS A 340 18.63 -27.18 12.14
CA LYS A 340 17.32 -26.77 12.66
C LYS A 340 16.27 -26.76 11.55
N ALA A 341 15.03 -27.04 11.93
CA ALA A 341 13.90 -26.86 11.02
C ALA A 341 13.61 -25.37 10.77
N VAL A 342 13.11 -25.03 9.58
CA VAL A 342 12.84 -23.64 9.18
C VAL A 342 11.46 -23.51 8.55
N GLY A 343 10.69 -22.53 9.04
CA GLY A 343 9.40 -22.13 8.49
C GLY A 343 9.36 -20.64 8.14
N ILE A 344 8.96 -20.31 6.91
CA ILE A 344 8.69 -18.93 6.49
C ILE A 344 7.23 -18.83 6.04
N LEU A 345 6.42 -18.10 6.79
CA LEU A 345 5.00 -17.93 6.54
C LEU A 345 4.69 -16.45 6.33
N THR A 346 3.84 -16.15 5.37
CA THR A 346 3.38 -14.78 5.12
C THR A 346 1.93 -14.78 4.65
N SER A 347 1.20 -13.71 4.97
CA SER A 347 -0.08 -13.41 4.33
C SER A 347 0.05 -12.70 2.96
N ASP A 348 1.26 -12.32 2.56
CA ASP A 348 1.59 -11.80 1.22
C ASP A 348 2.06 -12.91 0.27
N VAL A 349 2.39 -12.54 -0.98
CA VAL A 349 3.08 -13.45 -1.90
C VAL A 349 4.44 -13.86 -1.33
N LEU A 350 4.87 -15.10 -1.57
CA LEU A 350 6.14 -15.59 -1.03
C LEU A 350 7.34 -14.83 -1.63
N CYS A 351 7.20 -14.30 -2.86
CA CYS A 351 8.18 -13.40 -3.46
C CYS A 351 8.09 -11.93 -2.98
N GLY A 352 7.22 -11.65 -2.00
CA GLY A 352 7.18 -10.39 -1.28
C GLY A 352 8.50 -10.12 -0.57
N ALA A 353 8.80 -8.86 -0.29
CA ALA A 353 10.12 -8.47 0.19
C ALA A 353 10.44 -8.99 1.58
N THR A 354 9.47 -8.96 2.51
CA THR A 354 9.62 -9.45 3.88
C THR A 354 9.99 -10.93 3.96
N PRO A 355 9.25 -11.87 3.34
CA PRO A 355 9.64 -13.28 3.35
C PRO A 355 10.92 -13.52 2.57
N ALA A 356 11.14 -12.83 1.44
CA ALA A 356 12.33 -12.97 0.63
C ALA A 356 13.62 -12.61 1.39
N GLY A 357 13.58 -11.63 2.31
CA GLY A 357 14.73 -11.29 3.18
C GLY A 357 15.28 -12.47 3.99
N PHE A 358 14.49 -13.53 4.19
CA PHE A 358 14.89 -14.71 4.94
C PHE A 358 15.43 -15.86 4.08
N PHE A 359 15.24 -15.86 2.75
CA PHE A 359 15.70 -16.98 1.91
C PHE A 359 16.39 -16.57 0.60
N ALA A 360 16.15 -15.36 0.10
CA ALA A 360 16.63 -14.91 -1.20
C ALA A 360 17.80 -13.94 -1.09
N ARG A 361 18.56 -13.81 -2.18
CA ARG A 361 19.65 -12.83 -2.34
C ARG A 361 19.56 -12.21 -3.71
N GLN A 362 18.94 -11.04 -3.80
CA GLN A 362 18.61 -10.44 -5.08
C GLN A 362 18.89 -8.94 -5.10
N LYS A 363 19.35 -8.46 -6.26
CA LYS A 363 19.71 -7.04 -6.46
C LYS A 363 18.50 -6.12 -6.33
N ALA A 364 17.31 -6.63 -6.66
CA ALA A 364 16.07 -5.88 -6.61
C ALA A 364 14.90 -6.75 -6.15
N ARG A 365 14.03 -6.20 -5.30
CA ARG A 365 12.79 -6.85 -4.82
C ARG A 365 11.76 -7.15 -5.91
N GLY A 366 11.92 -6.57 -7.10
CA GLY A 366 11.07 -6.84 -8.26
C GLY A 366 11.43 -8.12 -9.04
N MET A 367 12.50 -8.83 -8.67
CA MET A 367 12.98 -10.04 -9.36
C MET A 367 12.19 -11.29 -8.94
N ALA A 368 10.86 -11.26 -9.12
CA ALA A 368 9.98 -12.29 -8.60
C ALA A 368 10.32 -13.73 -9.07
N PRO A 369 10.64 -13.99 -10.36
CA PRO A 369 11.07 -15.32 -10.80
C PRO A 369 12.31 -15.82 -10.05
N GLU A 370 13.32 -14.97 -9.89
CA GLU A 370 14.58 -15.31 -9.23
C GLU A 370 14.40 -15.51 -7.73
N ILE A 371 13.59 -14.67 -7.07
CA ILE A 371 13.22 -14.85 -5.66
C ILE A 371 12.52 -16.20 -5.45
N VAL A 372 11.59 -16.59 -6.34
CA VAL A 372 10.93 -17.91 -6.24
C VAL A 372 11.88 -19.06 -6.52
N ALA A 373 12.88 -18.88 -7.39
CA ALA A 373 13.94 -19.86 -7.59
C ALA A 373 14.80 -20.03 -6.32
N ASP A 374 15.11 -18.94 -5.61
CA ASP A 374 15.79 -19.00 -4.31
C ASP A 374 14.94 -19.72 -3.25
N ALA A 375 13.63 -19.44 -3.20
CA ALA A 375 12.69 -20.15 -2.34
C ALA A 375 12.70 -21.66 -2.61
N ALA A 376 12.71 -22.07 -3.88
CA ALA A 376 12.79 -23.49 -4.25
C ALA A 376 14.15 -24.13 -3.89
N ALA A 377 15.21 -23.34 -3.81
CA ALA A 377 16.56 -23.81 -3.51
C ALA A 377 16.90 -23.83 -2.01
N CYS A 378 16.19 -23.09 -1.16
CA CYS A 378 16.58 -22.86 0.24
C CYS A 378 16.49 -24.08 1.18
N ASP A 379 15.86 -25.18 0.75
CA ASP A 379 15.71 -26.41 1.54
C ASP A 379 14.94 -26.27 2.88
N PHE A 380 14.15 -25.21 3.04
CA PHE A 380 13.33 -25.00 4.24
C PHE A 380 12.15 -25.96 4.32
N ASP A 381 11.73 -26.30 5.54
CA ASP A 381 10.73 -27.32 5.82
C ASP A 381 9.31 -26.84 5.52
N ILE A 382 9.04 -25.55 5.72
CA ILE A 382 7.76 -24.91 5.41
C ILE A 382 8.00 -23.56 4.74
N LEU A 383 7.44 -23.38 3.55
CA LEU A 383 7.29 -22.09 2.88
C LEU A 383 5.81 -21.85 2.65
N LEU A 384 5.23 -20.76 3.15
CA LEU A 384 3.81 -20.49 2.98
C LEU A 384 3.61 -19.03 2.58
N GLY A 385 2.87 -18.83 1.50
CA GLY A 385 2.45 -17.49 1.09
C GLY A 385 1.20 -17.52 0.22
N HIS A 386 0.88 -16.36 -0.32
CA HIS A 386 -0.29 -16.15 -1.14
C HIS A 386 -0.23 -16.94 -2.46
N ALA A 387 -1.39 -17.47 -2.88
CA ALA A 387 -1.56 -18.26 -4.09
C ALA A 387 -1.17 -17.53 -5.39
N ALA A 388 -1.13 -16.19 -5.41
CA ALA A 388 -0.64 -15.45 -6.59
C ALA A 388 0.83 -15.76 -6.95
N THR A 389 1.61 -16.35 -6.04
CA THR A 389 2.96 -16.84 -6.35
C THR A 389 2.96 -18.08 -7.26
N ARG A 390 1.81 -18.78 -7.41
CA ARG A 390 1.70 -20.07 -8.12
C ARG A 390 2.25 -20.00 -9.56
N GLY A 391 2.00 -18.91 -10.27
CA GLY A 391 2.49 -18.72 -11.64
C GLY A 391 4.02 -18.85 -11.74
N TYR A 392 4.74 -18.25 -10.79
CA TYR A 392 6.21 -18.28 -10.74
C TYR A 392 6.78 -19.65 -10.36
N PHE A 393 6.00 -20.55 -9.75
CA PHE A 393 6.43 -21.92 -9.48
C PHE A 393 6.23 -22.85 -10.69
N ILE A 394 5.18 -22.63 -11.48
CA ILE A 394 4.83 -23.49 -12.62
C ILE A 394 5.60 -23.08 -13.89
N GLN A 395 5.79 -21.77 -14.09
CA GLN A 395 6.44 -21.17 -15.25
C GLN A 395 7.48 -20.14 -14.79
N ASN A 396 8.62 -20.64 -14.33
CA ASN A 396 9.72 -19.80 -13.88
C ASN A 396 10.70 -19.53 -15.03
N GLY A 397 10.96 -18.25 -15.33
CA GLY A 397 11.81 -17.86 -16.46
C GLY A 397 11.08 -17.85 -17.81
N LYS A 398 11.84 -17.79 -18.90
CA LYS A 398 11.33 -17.71 -20.28
C LYS A 398 11.86 -18.86 -21.12
N GLU A 399 11.10 -19.26 -22.12
CA GLU A 399 11.54 -20.23 -23.12
C GLU A 399 12.86 -19.78 -23.80
N PRO A 400 13.81 -20.71 -24.04
CA PRO A 400 13.74 -22.17 -23.83
C PRO A 400 14.16 -22.65 -22.42
N ASP A 401 14.56 -21.74 -21.52
CA ASP A 401 15.10 -22.06 -20.19
C ASP A 401 14.02 -22.08 -19.09
N GLN A 402 12.75 -22.17 -19.47
CA GLN A 402 11.63 -22.16 -18.52
C GLN A 402 11.66 -23.41 -17.63
N ARG A 403 11.49 -23.20 -16.32
CA ARG A 403 11.47 -24.26 -15.31
C ARG A 403 10.09 -24.40 -14.68
N ASN A 404 9.77 -25.63 -14.28
CA ASN A 404 8.65 -25.94 -13.41
C ASN A 404 9.17 -26.29 -12.01
N LEU A 405 9.39 -25.26 -11.20
CA LEU A 405 9.93 -25.38 -9.86
C LEU A 405 9.02 -26.21 -8.93
N GLN A 406 7.71 -26.16 -9.12
CA GLN A 406 6.79 -27.01 -8.36
C GLN A 406 7.10 -28.49 -8.56
N LYS A 407 7.22 -28.96 -9.81
CA LYS A 407 7.59 -30.35 -10.10
C LYS A 407 8.96 -30.73 -9.56
N GLU A 408 9.92 -29.81 -9.64
CA GLU A 408 11.27 -30.02 -9.10
C GLU A 408 11.24 -30.18 -7.57
N MET A 409 10.43 -29.39 -6.87
CA MET A 409 10.26 -29.49 -5.42
C MET A 409 9.46 -30.72 -5.01
N GLU A 410 8.41 -31.09 -5.74
CA GLU A 410 7.66 -32.35 -5.52
C GLU A 410 8.58 -33.57 -5.67
N ALA A 411 9.46 -33.57 -6.66
CA ALA A 411 10.49 -34.62 -6.82
C ALA A 411 11.49 -34.68 -5.65
N ARG A 412 11.63 -33.59 -4.88
CA ARG A 412 12.43 -33.49 -3.65
C ARG A 412 11.60 -33.75 -2.37
N GLY A 413 10.35 -34.18 -2.48
CA GLY A 413 9.50 -34.54 -1.35
C GLY A 413 8.70 -33.38 -0.73
N TYR A 414 8.57 -32.24 -1.42
CA TYR A 414 7.64 -31.19 -1.02
C TYR A 414 6.20 -31.56 -1.41
N GLN A 415 5.24 -31.15 -0.57
CA GLN A 415 3.82 -31.18 -0.84
C GLN A 415 3.30 -29.75 -1.00
N PHE A 416 2.56 -29.50 -2.07
CA PHE A 416 1.93 -28.21 -2.32
C PHE A 416 0.49 -28.23 -1.79
N VAL A 417 0.16 -27.27 -0.92
CA VAL A 417 -1.16 -27.19 -0.26
C VAL A 417 -1.77 -25.82 -0.45
N SER A 418 -3.10 -25.73 -0.47
CA SER A 418 -3.84 -24.48 -0.66
C SER A 418 -4.80 -24.14 0.48
N THR A 419 -4.96 -25.03 1.46
CA THR A 419 -5.81 -24.83 2.64
C THR A 419 -5.17 -25.38 3.92
N LEU A 420 -5.71 -24.99 5.08
CA LEU A 420 -5.30 -25.51 6.39
C LEU A 420 -5.58 -27.01 6.53
N GLU A 421 -6.68 -27.50 5.96
CA GLU A 421 -7.05 -28.91 5.99
C GLU A 421 -6.03 -29.75 5.22
N GLN A 422 -5.66 -29.32 4.02
CA GLN A 422 -4.61 -29.97 3.22
C GLN A 422 -3.26 -29.94 3.94
N PHE A 423 -2.92 -28.81 4.60
CA PHE A 423 -1.71 -28.71 5.42
C PHE A 423 -1.68 -29.78 6.51
N ALA A 424 -2.81 -30.00 7.20
CA ALA A 424 -2.91 -30.96 8.31
C ALA A 424 -2.77 -32.43 7.85
N GLU A 425 -3.11 -32.72 6.59
CA GLU A 425 -3.02 -34.06 6.00
C GLU A 425 -1.60 -34.43 5.51
N VAL A 426 -0.69 -33.46 5.40
CA VAL A 426 0.67 -33.70 4.89
C VAL A 426 1.45 -34.66 5.81
N PRO A 427 1.98 -35.80 5.29
CA PRO A 427 2.78 -36.76 6.06
C PRO A 427 3.93 -36.10 6.80
N ALA A 428 4.20 -36.47 8.05
CA ALA A 428 5.07 -35.72 8.97
C ALA A 428 6.52 -35.50 8.50
N ASP A 429 7.02 -36.36 7.62
CA ASP A 429 8.36 -36.34 7.02
C ASP A 429 8.47 -35.51 5.74
N SER A 430 7.34 -35.09 5.16
CA SER A 430 7.32 -34.27 3.96
C SER A 430 7.57 -32.78 4.26
N ARG A 431 8.05 -32.03 3.28
CA ARG A 431 8.13 -30.56 3.37
C ARG A 431 6.91 -29.91 2.73
N ILE A 432 6.63 -28.65 3.04
CA ILE A 432 5.39 -27.99 2.62
C ILE A 432 5.68 -26.69 1.85
N VAL A 433 5.00 -26.53 0.72
CA VAL A 433 4.79 -25.22 0.09
C VAL A 433 3.30 -24.88 0.13
N GLY A 434 2.93 -23.90 0.95
CA GLY A 434 1.57 -23.36 1.05
C GLY A 434 1.34 -22.24 0.04
N GLN A 435 0.29 -22.37 -0.76
CA GLN A 435 -0.21 -21.39 -1.72
C GLN A 435 -1.65 -21.02 -1.35
N ILE A 436 -1.80 -20.19 -0.31
CA ILE A 436 -3.10 -19.91 0.31
C ILE A 436 -3.76 -18.71 -0.39
N GLU A 437 -5.02 -18.83 -0.76
CA GLU A 437 -5.77 -17.72 -1.36
C GLU A 437 -5.99 -16.60 -0.32
N SER A 438 -5.76 -15.33 -0.68
CA SER A 438 -5.83 -14.19 0.27
C SER A 438 -7.19 -14.11 0.95
N LYS A 439 -8.27 -14.40 0.20
CA LYS A 439 -9.63 -14.42 0.74
C LYS A 439 -9.83 -15.37 1.92
N LEU A 440 -9.05 -16.45 2.02
CA LEU A 440 -9.11 -17.37 3.16
C LEU A 440 -8.51 -16.73 4.41
N ILE A 441 -7.46 -15.94 4.24
CA ILE A 441 -6.81 -15.19 5.31
C ILE A 441 -7.65 -13.99 5.72
N THR A 442 -8.21 -13.22 4.78
CA THR A 442 -8.96 -12.00 5.09
C THR A 442 -10.38 -12.25 5.61
N ALA A 443 -10.96 -13.44 5.34
CA ALA A 443 -12.31 -13.80 5.79
C ALA A 443 -12.37 -14.36 7.22
N ASP A 444 -11.24 -14.76 7.80
CA ASP A 444 -11.14 -15.31 9.14
C ASP A 444 -9.93 -14.70 9.84
N ASP A 445 -10.19 -13.81 10.81
CA ASP A 445 -9.16 -13.06 11.55
C ASP A 445 -8.14 -13.97 12.26
N ARG A 446 -8.47 -15.26 12.47
CA ARG A 446 -7.60 -16.25 13.09
C ARG A 446 -6.83 -17.13 12.10
N MET A 447 -7.10 -17.04 10.79
CA MET A 447 -6.57 -17.99 9.81
C MET A 447 -5.03 -18.02 9.79
N LEU A 448 -4.38 -16.84 9.81
CA LEU A 448 -2.91 -16.76 9.85
C LEU A 448 -2.35 -17.42 11.11
N ALA A 449 -3.00 -17.21 12.27
CA ALA A 449 -2.61 -17.84 13.52
C ALA A 449 -2.83 -19.35 13.54
N LYS A 450 -3.91 -19.86 12.92
CA LYS A 450 -4.15 -21.31 12.77
C LYS A 450 -3.06 -21.96 11.91
N LEU A 451 -2.68 -21.33 10.79
CA LEU A 451 -1.58 -21.79 9.95
C LEU A 451 -0.23 -21.76 10.69
N ALA A 452 0.05 -20.68 11.41
CA ALA A 452 1.26 -20.55 12.23
C ALA A 452 1.31 -21.60 13.34
N GLN A 453 0.19 -21.86 14.02
CA GLN A 453 0.09 -22.91 15.03
C GLN A 453 0.38 -24.30 14.44
N ALA A 454 -0.22 -24.64 13.30
CA ALA A 454 0.02 -25.91 12.64
C ALA A 454 1.50 -26.06 12.20
N ALA A 455 2.12 -24.98 11.73
CA ALA A 455 3.53 -24.94 11.39
C ALA A 455 4.43 -25.11 12.62
N MET A 456 4.19 -24.41 13.73
CA MET A 456 4.95 -24.59 14.97
C MET A 456 4.90 -26.02 15.48
N GLU A 457 3.71 -26.63 15.56
CA GLU A 457 3.57 -28.01 16.03
C GLU A 457 4.28 -29.03 15.13
N ARG A 458 4.40 -28.72 13.83
CA ARG A 458 5.13 -29.54 12.88
C ARG A 458 6.64 -29.38 13.04
N LEU A 459 7.13 -28.14 13.05
CA LEU A 459 8.56 -27.81 13.16
C LEU A 459 9.15 -28.23 14.52
N ALA A 460 8.35 -28.18 15.59
CA ALA A 460 8.77 -28.58 16.94
C ALA A 460 9.23 -30.04 17.08
N LYS A 461 8.88 -30.89 16.10
CA LYS A 461 9.31 -32.29 16.04
C LYS A 461 10.80 -32.44 15.75
N ASP A 462 11.44 -31.42 15.20
CA ASP A 462 12.88 -31.42 14.97
C ASP A 462 13.62 -31.34 16.33
N PRO A 463 14.45 -32.32 16.69
CA PRO A 463 15.14 -32.34 17.97
C PRO A 463 16.10 -31.16 18.16
N ASP A 464 16.66 -30.62 17.08
CA ASP A 464 17.57 -29.47 17.14
C ASP A 464 16.82 -28.15 17.31
N GLY A 465 15.49 -28.17 17.19
CA GLY A 465 14.60 -27.01 17.31
C GLY A 465 14.38 -26.31 15.98
N PHE A 466 13.69 -25.17 16.00
CA PHE A 466 13.31 -24.48 14.77
C PHE A 466 13.45 -22.96 14.80
N PHE A 467 13.60 -22.37 13.63
CA PHE A 467 13.34 -20.96 13.37
C PHE A 467 12.05 -20.81 12.56
N MET A 468 11.16 -19.93 12.98
CA MET A 468 9.97 -19.57 12.21
C MET A 468 9.83 -18.05 12.10
N MET A 469 9.59 -17.55 10.89
CA MET A 469 9.12 -16.19 10.67
C MET A 469 7.67 -16.22 10.17
N VAL A 470 6.83 -15.36 10.74
CA VAL A 470 5.43 -15.18 10.32
C VAL A 470 5.17 -13.70 10.05
N GLU A 471 4.69 -13.40 8.86
CA GLU A 471 4.35 -12.03 8.44
C GLU A 471 2.83 -11.82 8.32
N SER A 472 2.35 -10.72 8.88
CA SER A 472 1.07 -10.08 8.50
C SER A 472 1.36 -8.83 7.66
N THR A 473 1.05 -8.88 6.36
CA THR A 473 1.37 -7.81 5.38
C THR A 473 0.37 -6.64 5.39
N TYR A 474 -0.80 -6.85 5.99
CA TYR A 474 -1.92 -5.93 5.82
C TYR A 474 -1.78 -4.58 6.55
N PRO A 475 -1.04 -4.43 7.67
CA PRO A 475 -0.87 -3.10 8.26
C PRO A 475 -0.21 -2.11 7.28
N ASP A 476 0.81 -2.54 6.52
CA ASP A 476 1.44 -1.77 5.45
C ASP A 476 0.44 -1.44 4.33
N LYS A 477 -0.30 -2.44 3.83
CA LYS A 477 -1.34 -2.22 2.82
C LYS A 477 -2.39 -1.22 3.28
N GLY A 478 -2.78 -1.26 4.55
CA GLY A 478 -3.70 -0.30 5.16
C GLY A 478 -3.07 1.08 5.33
N GLY A 479 -1.77 1.17 5.62
CA GLY A 479 -1.02 2.43 5.70
C GLY A 479 -0.84 3.13 4.35
N HIS A 480 -0.44 2.41 3.29
CA HIS A 480 -0.47 2.95 1.91
C HIS A 480 -1.91 3.26 1.48
N GLY A 481 -2.81 2.39 1.93
CA GLY A 481 -4.25 2.38 1.70
C GLY A 481 -5.04 3.46 2.44
N ASN A 482 -4.43 4.22 3.37
CA ASN A 482 -5.14 4.97 4.42
C ASN A 482 -6.48 4.31 4.83
N ASP A 483 -6.47 2.98 4.97
CA ASP A 483 -7.64 2.16 5.12
C ASP A 483 -7.60 1.55 6.52
N PRO A 484 -8.39 2.11 7.47
CA PRO A 484 -8.34 1.64 8.84
C PRO A 484 -8.87 0.22 8.97
N ASN A 485 -9.80 -0.25 8.12
CA ASN A 485 -10.25 -1.64 8.17
C ASN A 485 -9.10 -2.60 7.86
N VAL A 486 -8.28 -2.28 6.85
CA VAL A 486 -7.13 -3.11 6.45
C VAL A 486 -6.00 -3.02 7.48
N SER A 487 -5.72 -1.82 8.03
CA SER A 487 -4.76 -1.64 9.12
C SER A 487 -5.14 -2.44 10.37
N ILE A 488 -6.42 -2.39 10.77
CA ILE A 488 -6.93 -3.11 11.94
C ILE A 488 -6.89 -4.63 11.69
N MET A 489 -7.40 -5.11 10.55
CA MET A 489 -7.36 -6.52 10.17
C MET A 489 -5.94 -7.11 10.28
N GLY A 490 -4.97 -6.42 9.67
CA GLY A 490 -3.59 -6.86 9.67
C GLY A 490 -2.96 -6.92 11.05
N THR A 491 -3.26 -5.93 11.89
CA THR A 491 -2.76 -5.86 13.26
C THR A 491 -3.40 -6.95 14.12
N VAL A 492 -4.70 -7.21 13.97
CA VAL A 492 -5.40 -8.32 14.63
C VAL A 492 -4.84 -9.68 14.23
N HIS A 493 -4.50 -9.89 12.94
CA HIS A 493 -3.86 -11.14 12.51
C HIS A 493 -2.52 -11.35 13.24
N ALA A 494 -1.67 -10.33 13.33
CA ALA A 494 -0.40 -10.41 14.04
C ALA A 494 -0.61 -10.67 15.54
N ASP A 495 -1.62 -10.03 16.16
CA ASP A 495 -1.94 -10.22 17.57
C ASP A 495 -2.40 -11.66 17.88
N TRP A 496 -3.21 -12.26 17.00
CA TRP A 496 -3.58 -13.68 17.11
C TRP A 496 -2.38 -14.62 16.95
N VAL A 497 -1.46 -14.32 16.01
CA VAL A 497 -0.23 -15.10 15.84
C VAL A 497 0.64 -14.99 17.11
N ALA A 498 0.76 -13.79 17.70
CA ALA A 498 1.49 -13.58 18.94
C ALA A 498 0.89 -14.41 20.09
N LYS A 499 -0.44 -14.41 20.24
CA LYS A 499 -1.12 -15.25 21.22
C LYS A 499 -0.85 -16.73 21.01
N ALA A 500 -1.00 -17.23 19.78
CA ALA A 500 -0.74 -18.63 19.47
C ALA A 500 0.73 -19.04 19.74
N ALA A 501 1.68 -18.16 19.40
CA ALA A 501 3.11 -18.38 19.62
C ALA A 501 3.47 -18.38 21.11
N VAL A 502 2.91 -17.47 21.91
CA VAL A 502 3.14 -17.42 23.36
C VAL A 502 2.51 -18.62 24.06
N GLU A 503 1.29 -19.02 23.70
CA GLU A 503 0.67 -20.24 24.22
C GLU A 503 1.51 -21.48 23.89
N PHE A 504 2.08 -21.55 22.67
CA PHE A 504 3.03 -22.61 22.30
C PHE A 504 4.30 -22.54 23.16
N ALA A 505 4.89 -21.35 23.32
CA ALA A 505 6.11 -21.15 24.08
C ALA A 505 5.95 -21.48 25.57
N GLN A 506 4.80 -21.16 26.18
CA GLN A 506 4.47 -21.54 27.55
C GLN A 506 4.37 -23.06 27.73
N ARG A 507 3.84 -23.79 26.74
CA ARG A 507 3.76 -25.26 26.77
C ARG A 507 5.13 -25.91 26.62
N GLN A 508 5.98 -25.40 25.73
CA GLN A 508 7.29 -26.00 25.46
C GLN A 508 8.36 -25.59 26.48
N GLY A 509 8.30 -24.35 26.99
CA GLY A 509 9.26 -23.80 27.96
C GLY A 509 10.64 -23.43 27.39
N ASP A 510 10.88 -23.69 26.10
CA ASP A 510 12.19 -23.51 25.43
C ASP A 510 12.13 -22.59 24.19
N THR A 511 11.03 -21.85 24.02
CA THR A 511 10.73 -21.08 22.80
C THR A 511 10.76 -19.58 23.08
N LEU A 512 11.49 -18.83 22.26
CA LEU A 512 11.49 -17.37 22.23
C LEU A 512 10.49 -16.89 21.18
N VAL A 513 9.66 -15.93 21.56
CA VAL A 513 8.73 -15.21 20.68
C VAL A 513 9.15 -13.75 20.63
N VAL A 514 9.30 -13.20 19.43
CA VAL A 514 9.59 -11.78 19.19
C VAL A 514 8.56 -11.21 18.22
N CYS A 515 7.90 -10.12 18.59
CA CYS A 515 6.95 -9.39 17.76
C CYS A 515 7.53 -8.02 17.41
N THR A 516 7.51 -7.63 16.14
CA THR A 516 7.96 -6.30 15.67
C THR A 516 7.29 -5.97 14.34
N ALA A 517 7.61 -4.81 13.79
CA ALA A 517 7.44 -4.48 12.38
C ALA A 517 8.81 -4.32 11.69
N ASP A 518 8.78 -4.15 10.37
CA ASP A 518 9.91 -3.82 9.54
C ASP A 518 10.08 -2.30 9.36
N HIS A 519 8.96 -1.55 9.28
CA HIS A 519 8.84 -0.09 9.33
C HIS A 519 7.43 0.36 9.76
N GLU A 520 7.21 1.67 9.93
CA GLU A 520 5.88 2.27 10.06
C GLU A 520 5.38 2.72 8.69
N THR A 521 4.08 2.58 8.42
CA THR A 521 3.47 2.99 7.16
C THR A 521 2.22 3.87 7.36
N GLY A 522 2.19 5.00 6.63
CA GLY A 522 1.05 5.91 6.56
C GLY A 522 1.13 7.11 7.51
N GLY A 523 2.07 7.10 8.47
CA GLY A 523 2.08 8.10 9.55
C GLY A 523 0.77 8.08 10.31
N LEU A 524 0.25 6.88 10.59
CA LEU A 524 -1.04 6.68 11.21
C LEU A 524 -1.02 7.18 12.65
N THR A 525 -2.06 7.91 13.04
CA THR A 525 -2.34 8.26 14.43
C THR A 525 -3.83 8.03 14.70
N ALA A 526 -4.15 7.62 15.92
CA ALA A 526 -5.52 7.43 16.35
C ALA A 526 -5.70 7.93 17.79
N ASP A 527 -6.82 8.60 18.04
CA ASP A 527 -7.23 9.07 19.37
C ASP A 527 -8.64 8.57 19.71
N ALA A 528 -8.94 8.47 21.00
CA ALA A 528 -10.29 8.19 21.45
C ALA A 528 -11.25 9.29 20.98
N ALA A 529 -12.49 8.91 20.66
CA ALA A 529 -13.48 9.88 20.22
C ALA A 529 -13.80 10.88 21.35
N PRO A 530 -13.73 12.20 21.13
CA PRO A 530 -14.03 13.19 22.16
C PRO A 530 -15.47 13.11 22.69
N ASP A 531 -16.39 12.57 21.89
CA ASP A 531 -17.80 12.36 22.25
C ASP A 531 -18.05 11.03 22.99
N GLY A 532 -16.99 10.26 23.27
CA GLY A 532 -17.07 8.95 23.92
C GLY A 532 -17.60 7.83 23.02
N SER A 533 -17.75 8.05 21.71
CA SER A 533 -18.10 6.99 20.77
C SER A 533 -16.95 5.98 20.59
N ARG A 534 -17.29 4.78 20.10
CA ARG A 534 -16.31 3.70 19.83
C ARG A 534 -15.39 4.03 18.65
N THR A 535 -15.81 4.93 17.75
CA THR A 535 -15.10 5.22 16.50
C THR A 535 -13.93 6.18 16.78
N PRO A 536 -12.67 5.72 16.67
CA PRO A 536 -11.52 6.59 16.94
C PRO A 536 -11.47 7.77 15.97
N VAL A 537 -10.86 8.87 16.41
CA VAL A 537 -10.40 9.91 15.49
C VAL A 537 -9.14 9.37 14.81
N ILE A 538 -9.10 9.39 13.48
CA ILE A 538 -8.04 8.77 12.69
C ILE A 538 -7.40 9.81 11.79
N GLU A 539 -6.08 9.88 11.77
CA GLU A 539 -5.32 10.68 10.82
C GLU A 539 -4.18 9.85 10.23
N TYR A 540 -4.04 9.91 8.91
CA TYR A 540 -2.85 9.43 8.20
C TYR A 540 -2.04 10.64 7.72
N GLY A 541 -0.77 10.70 8.10
CA GLY A 541 0.16 11.76 7.67
C GLY A 541 0.57 11.67 6.19
N GLY A 542 0.39 10.52 5.56
CA GLY A 542 0.70 10.28 4.15
C GLY A 542 0.34 8.87 3.73
N VAL A 543 0.90 8.41 2.61
CA VAL A 543 0.74 7.03 2.11
C VAL A 543 2.06 6.28 2.05
N ASN A 544 3.17 6.91 2.43
CA ASN A 544 4.49 6.28 2.38
C ASN A 544 4.86 5.71 3.75
N HIS A 545 5.93 4.94 3.79
CA HIS A 545 6.58 4.58 5.05
C HIS A 545 7.08 5.83 5.78
N THR A 546 7.24 5.74 7.09
CA THR A 546 7.94 6.77 7.88
C THR A 546 9.13 6.20 8.63
N GLY A 547 9.98 7.09 9.14
CA GLY A 547 11.15 6.73 9.96
C GLY A 547 10.83 6.57 11.45
N VAL A 548 9.56 6.50 11.83
CA VAL A 548 9.16 6.29 13.23
C VAL A 548 9.65 4.91 13.70
N PRO A 549 10.38 4.82 14.83
CA PRO A 549 10.75 3.52 15.40
C PRO A 549 9.52 2.67 15.66
N VAL A 550 9.60 1.39 15.33
CA VAL A 550 8.46 0.47 15.44
C VAL A 550 8.47 -0.25 16.79
N PRO A 551 7.29 -0.57 17.36
CA PRO A 551 7.22 -1.32 18.61
C PRO A 551 7.87 -2.69 18.46
N LEU A 552 8.54 -3.13 19.53
CA LEU A 552 9.05 -4.48 19.66
C LEU A 552 8.61 -5.06 21.00
N SER A 553 8.22 -6.33 21.02
CA SER A 553 7.93 -7.03 22.26
C SER A 553 8.38 -8.50 22.21
N ALA A 554 8.69 -9.10 23.36
CA ALA A 554 9.24 -10.44 23.42
C ALA A 554 8.84 -11.24 24.67
N PHE A 555 8.81 -12.56 24.52
CA PHE A 555 8.48 -13.54 25.57
C PHE A 555 9.33 -14.80 25.41
N GLY A 556 9.75 -15.42 26.52
CA GLY A 556 10.50 -16.69 26.51
C GLY A 556 11.98 -16.56 26.90
N PRO A 557 12.76 -17.65 26.81
CA PRO A 557 14.18 -17.66 27.16
C PRO A 557 14.97 -16.61 26.36
N GLY A 558 15.72 -15.76 27.06
CA GLY A 558 16.54 -14.71 26.45
C GLY A 558 15.78 -13.48 25.97
N ALA A 559 14.47 -13.38 26.21
CA ALA A 559 13.65 -12.24 25.78
C ALA A 559 14.17 -10.89 26.33
N GLU A 560 14.82 -10.87 27.50
CA GLU A 560 15.38 -9.65 28.11
C GLU A 560 16.39 -8.91 27.22
N ARG A 561 16.94 -9.58 26.19
CA ARG A 561 17.87 -8.98 25.23
C ARG A 561 17.21 -8.10 24.16
N PHE A 562 15.87 -8.08 24.11
CA PHE A 562 15.11 -7.31 23.13
C PHE A 562 14.43 -6.08 23.74
N GLY A 563 14.68 -5.76 25.02
CA GLY A 563 14.12 -4.58 25.68
C GLY A 563 14.83 -3.28 25.32
N GLY A 564 14.11 -2.16 25.46
CA GLY A 564 14.67 -0.82 25.21
C GLY A 564 14.70 -0.44 23.72
N GLU A 565 15.59 0.48 23.35
CA GLU A 565 15.73 0.93 21.96
C GLU A 565 16.88 0.18 21.27
N ILE A 566 16.57 -0.60 20.23
CA ILE A 566 17.55 -1.38 19.47
C ILE A 566 17.54 -0.98 17.98
N ASP A 567 18.55 -1.40 17.22
CA ASP A 567 18.50 -1.36 15.75
C ASP A 567 17.93 -2.67 15.21
N ASN A 568 17.24 -2.65 14.07
CA ASN A 568 16.68 -3.88 13.48
C ASN A 568 17.73 -4.95 13.14
N THR A 569 19.01 -4.58 12.97
CA THR A 569 20.11 -5.54 12.82
C THR A 569 20.42 -6.31 14.11
N ASP A 570 20.08 -5.77 15.27
CA ASP A 570 20.34 -6.41 16.56
C ASP A 570 19.48 -7.66 16.76
N ILE A 571 18.36 -7.79 16.02
CA ILE A 571 17.49 -8.98 16.05
C ILE A 571 18.26 -10.21 15.57
N ALA A 572 18.82 -10.17 14.35
CA ALA A 572 19.64 -11.27 13.83
C ALA A 572 20.88 -11.52 14.68
N LYS A 573 21.57 -10.47 15.15
CA LYS A 573 22.78 -10.63 15.98
C LYS A 573 22.46 -11.30 17.32
N THR A 574 21.35 -10.93 17.95
CA THR A 574 20.90 -11.51 19.22
C THR A 574 20.49 -12.97 19.04
N ILE A 575 19.71 -13.27 18.00
CA ILE A 575 19.33 -14.65 17.65
C ILE A 575 20.58 -15.49 17.32
N GLY A 576 21.49 -14.95 16.52
CA GLY A 576 22.75 -15.60 16.17
C GLY A 576 23.62 -15.90 17.39
N ALA A 577 23.65 -15.00 18.38
CA ALA A 577 24.38 -15.23 19.63
C ALA A 577 23.83 -16.41 20.45
N PHE A 578 22.52 -16.66 20.43
CA PHE A 578 21.94 -17.82 21.12
C PHE A 578 22.37 -19.15 20.49
N TRP A 579 22.47 -19.20 19.16
CA TRP A 579 22.75 -20.43 18.41
C TRP A 579 24.18 -20.54 17.89
N GLY A 580 25.06 -19.59 18.23
CA GLY A 580 26.46 -19.57 17.82
C GLY A 580 26.63 -19.39 16.31
N PHE A 581 25.80 -18.54 15.69
CA PHE A 581 25.90 -18.20 14.28
C PHE A 581 26.88 -17.05 14.08
N GLU A 582 27.63 -17.07 12.97
CA GLU A 582 28.44 -15.94 12.54
C GLU A 582 27.52 -14.93 11.82
N VAL A 583 27.05 -13.93 12.56
CA VAL A 583 26.33 -12.76 12.05
C VAL A 583 27.26 -11.55 12.18
N PRO A 584 27.30 -10.60 11.22
CA PRO A 584 28.17 -9.42 11.31
C PRO A 584 28.03 -8.71 12.66
N THR A 585 29.15 -8.52 13.36
CA THR A 585 29.17 -7.98 14.73
C THR A 585 29.24 -6.45 14.76
N GLU A 586 29.67 -5.81 13.67
CA GLU A 586 29.77 -4.35 13.56
C GLU A 586 28.90 -3.79 12.45
N PHE A 587 28.42 -2.57 12.68
CA PHE A 587 27.73 -1.77 11.68
C PHE A 587 28.77 -1.22 10.69
N SER A 588 28.75 -1.68 9.43
CA SER A 588 29.48 -1.00 8.36
C SER A 588 28.83 0.37 8.16
N LYS A 589 29.53 1.42 8.60
CA LYS A 589 29.04 2.82 8.57
C LYS A 589 28.85 3.35 7.15
#